data_AF-A0A1J3ICJ9-F1
#
_entry.id   AF-A0A1J3ICJ9-F1
#
_cell.length_a   1.000
_cell.length_b   1.000
_cell.length_c   1.000
_cell.angle_alpha   90.00
_cell.angle_beta   90.00
_cell.angle_gamma   90.00
#
_symmetry.space_group_name_H-M   'P 1'
#
loop_
_entity.id
_entity.type
_entity.pdbx_description
1 polymer ?
#
loop_
_entity_poly.entity_id
_entity_poly.type
_entity_poly.pdbx_seq_one_letter_code
_entity_poly.pdbx_strand_id
1 'polypeptide(L)'
;MEKKRGHVLAVPYPTQGHITPINQFCKRLISKGLKTTLALTTFVFNSIKPDPSGPISIATISDGYDDHGFESAGSIDEYLQNFKTSGSKTIADIIQKHQFSDNPITCIVYDAFIPWALDVAREFGLAAAPFFTQSCAVNYVYYLSYVNHGNLKLPIEELPFLELQDLPSFLSVSGSYPAYFEMVLQQFTNFEKADFVLVNTFQELDLHEKELLSKVCPVLTIGPTLPSMYLDQRIKSDTDYDLTLFDSKDSLLCTNWLDKRPQGSVVYVAFGSMAQLNNVQMEELASAVSNFSFLWVVRPSEEAKLPLGYLETVNKDKSLVLKWSPQLEVLANKAIACFMTHCGWNSTMEALTFGVPMVAMPQWTDQPMNAKYIQDVWKVGVRVKVEKESGIAKREEIEFSIKEVMEGKKSKEMKKNAEKWRDLAVKSLSEGGSTDININAFVSKVQIT
;
A
#
# COMPACT_ATOMS: atom_id res chain seq x y z
N MET A 1 25.29 -13.05 29.69
CA MET A 1 25.66 -12.75 28.29
C MET A 1 24.42 -12.21 27.62
N GLU A 2 24.42 -10.95 27.20
CA GLU A 2 23.36 -10.43 26.33
C GLU A 2 23.33 -11.25 25.04
N LYS A 3 22.17 -11.82 24.69
CA LYS A 3 22.00 -12.51 23.41
C LYS A 3 22.20 -11.47 22.30
N LYS A 4 23.09 -11.74 21.33
CA LYS A 4 23.20 -10.91 20.13
C LYS A 4 21.85 -10.86 19.43
N ARG A 5 21.29 -9.67 19.28
CA ARG A 5 19.98 -9.44 18.67
C ARG A 5 20.16 -9.39 17.15
N GLY A 6 19.43 -10.19 16.39
CA GLY A 6 19.41 -10.03 14.92
C GLY A 6 19.00 -8.61 14.55
N HIS A 7 19.62 -8.05 13.51
CA HIS A 7 19.43 -6.67 13.09
C HIS A 7 19.06 -6.57 11.61
N VAL A 8 17.82 -6.15 11.35
CA VAL A 8 17.28 -5.98 10.00
C VAL A 8 17.49 -4.54 9.52
N LEU A 9 18.06 -4.39 8.33
CA LEU A 9 18.00 -3.16 7.54
C LEU A 9 16.79 -3.25 6.59
N ALA A 10 15.81 -2.38 6.76
CA ALA A 10 14.60 -2.33 5.95
C ALA A 10 14.71 -1.20 4.90
N VAL A 11 14.52 -1.51 3.62
CA VAL A 11 14.75 -0.59 2.50
C VAL A 11 13.48 -0.49 1.63
N PRO A 12 12.54 0.41 1.94
CA PRO A 12 11.34 0.62 1.14
C PRO A 12 11.63 1.37 -0.18
N TYR A 13 10.75 1.20 -1.18
CA TYR A 13 10.66 2.17 -2.27
C TYR A 13 10.20 3.52 -1.71
N PRO A 14 10.74 4.68 -2.17
CA PRO A 14 10.61 5.96 -1.47
C PRO A 14 9.25 6.66 -1.71
N THR A 15 8.14 5.94 -1.48
CA THR A 15 6.79 6.48 -1.54
C THR A 15 5.99 6.10 -0.30
N GLN A 16 4.96 6.88 0.05
CA GLN A 16 4.13 6.65 1.24
C GLN A 16 3.58 5.22 1.30
N GLY A 17 3.12 4.69 0.16
CA GLY A 17 2.51 3.37 0.06
C GLY A 17 3.46 2.20 0.28
N HIS A 18 4.77 2.44 0.27
CA HIS A 18 5.80 1.41 0.48
C HIS A 18 6.53 1.60 1.82
N ILE A 19 6.81 2.86 2.20
CA ILE A 19 7.38 3.19 3.52
C ILE A 19 6.44 2.72 4.64
N THR A 20 5.13 3.00 4.53
CA THR A 20 4.14 2.66 5.55
C THR A 20 4.14 1.16 5.91
N PRO A 21 3.90 0.22 4.97
CA PRO A 21 3.84 -1.20 5.32
C PRO A 21 5.18 -1.76 5.84
N ILE A 22 6.31 -1.32 5.29
CA ILE A 22 7.63 -1.79 5.72
C ILE A 22 7.97 -1.25 7.12
N ASN A 23 7.62 0.01 7.43
CA ASN A 23 7.77 0.58 8.77
C ASN A 23 6.88 -0.14 9.81
N GLN A 24 5.62 -0.43 9.46
CA GLN A 24 4.71 -1.19 10.32
C GLN A 24 5.20 -2.63 10.55
N PHE A 25 5.81 -3.24 9.54
CA PHE A 25 6.47 -4.54 9.70
C PHE A 25 7.68 -4.46 10.64
N CYS A 26 8.49 -3.40 10.57
CA CYS A 26 9.58 -3.17 11.53
C CYS A 26 9.07 -3.12 12.98
N LYS A 27 7.92 -2.48 13.26
CA LYS A 27 7.29 -2.48 14.60
C LYS A 27 6.97 -3.91 15.08
N ARG A 28 6.46 -4.77 14.17
CA ARG A 28 6.22 -6.20 14.46
C ARG A 28 7.52 -6.92 14.78
N LEU A 29 8.59 -6.72 13.99
CA LEU A 29 9.89 -7.34 14.23
C LEU A 29 10.49 -6.91 15.58
N ILE A 30 10.37 -5.62 15.95
CA ILE A 30 10.81 -5.13 17.26
C ILE A 30 10.09 -5.82 18.41
N SER A 31 8.76 -5.99 18.30
CA SER A 31 7.96 -6.70 19.30
C SER A 31 8.37 -8.17 19.48
N LYS A 32 8.97 -8.76 18.44
CA LYS A 32 9.50 -10.13 18.41
C LYS A 32 10.99 -10.22 18.75
N GLY A 33 11.58 -9.11 19.21
CA GLY A 33 12.96 -9.08 19.68
C GLY A 33 14.02 -8.92 18.59
N LEU A 34 13.70 -8.44 17.38
CA LEU A 34 14.71 -8.04 16.38
C LEU A 34 14.99 -6.54 16.42
N LYS A 35 16.24 -6.13 16.22
CA LYS A 35 16.57 -4.70 16.01
C LYS A 35 16.24 -4.36 14.56
N THR A 36 15.73 -3.16 14.31
CA THR A 36 15.43 -2.70 12.95
C THR A 36 16.01 -1.32 12.71
N THR A 37 16.60 -1.14 11.54
CA THR A 37 16.95 0.17 10.98
C THR A 37 16.18 0.35 9.67
N LEU A 38 15.44 1.44 9.53
CA LEU A 38 14.75 1.80 8.30
C LEU A 38 15.64 2.75 7.48
N ALA A 39 15.94 2.39 6.24
CA ALA A 39 16.66 3.21 5.30
C ALA A 39 15.69 4.11 4.52
N LEU A 40 15.73 5.42 4.76
CA LEU A 40 14.95 6.39 4.00
C LEU A 40 15.88 7.14 3.04
N THR A 41 15.40 7.54 1.87
CA THR A 41 16.18 8.45 1.03
C THR A 41 16.36 9.79 1.73
N THR A 42 17.48 10.48 1.52
CA THR A 42 17.77 11.77 2.14
C THR A 42 16.62 12.76 1.96
N PHE A 43 16.06 12.84 0.75
CA PHE A 43 14.92 13.71 0.45
C PHE A 43 13.68 13.35 1.29
N VAL A 44 13.31 12.07 1.34
CA VAL A 44 12.18 11.58 2.15
C VAL A 44 12.40 11.85 3.64
N PHE A 45 13.59 11.56 4.16
CA PHE A 45 13.94 11.82 5.55
C PHE A 45 13.77 13.31 5.91
N ASN A 46 14.28 14.20 5.06
CA ASN A 46 14.19 15.65 5.25
C ASN A 46 12.76 16.19 5.10
N SER A 47 11.91 15.50 4.33
CA SER A 47 10.50 15.84 4.14
C SER A 47 9.65 15.45 5.35
N ILE A 48 9.89 14.26 5.92
CA ILE A 48 9.16 13.75 7.08
C ILE A 48 9.65 14.38 8.38
N LYS A 49 10.98 14.52 8.53
CA LYS A 49 11.66 14.88 9.80
C LYS A 49 11.23 13.96 10.95
N PRO A 50 11.54 12.65 10.84
CA PRO A 50 11.04 11.66 11.78
C PRO A 50 11.58 11.89 13.19
N ASP A 51 10.79 11.50 14.19
CA ASP A 51 11.18 11.58 15.59
C ASP A 51 12.34 10.60 15.88
N PRO A 52 13.53 11.08 16.29
CA PRO A 52 14.68 10.22 16.55
C PRO A 52 14.52 9.37 17.82
N SER A 53 13.52 9.63 18.66
CA SER A 53 13.25 8.88 19.90
C SER A 53 12.45 7.59 19.68
N GLY A 54 11.96 7.36 18.45
CA GLY A 54 11.21 6.16 18.09
C GLY A 54 12.02 4.86 18.26
N PRO A 55 11.34 3.71 18.45
CA PRO A 55 12.02 2.43 18.65
C PRO A 55 12.69 1.88 17.37
N ILE A 56 12.35 2.44 16.20
CA ILE A 56 12.96 2.11 14.91
C ILE A 56 14.10 3.10 14.66
N SER A 57 15.32 2.58 14.48
CA SER A 57 16.44 3.41 14.06
C SER A 57 16.25 3.83 12.61
N ILE A 58 16.67 5.04 12.24
CA ILE A 58 16.59 5.51 10.86
C ILE A 58 18.00 5.78 10.35
N ALA A 59 18.29 5.33 9.14
CA ALA A 59 19.49 5.67 8.39
C ALA A 59 19.09 6.30 7.06
N THR A 60 19.95 7.15 6.51
CA THR A 60 19.71 7.78 5.21
C THR A 60 20.49 7.07 4.10
N ILE A 61 19.83 6.85 2.98
CA ILE A 61 20.42 6.44 1.69
C ILE A 61 20.18 7.53 0.65
N SER A 62 20.83 7.43 -0.50
CA SER A 62 20.61 8.36 -1.61
C SER A 62 19.97 7.64 -2.80
N ASP A 63 18.96 8.25 -3.39
CA ASP A 63 18.43 7.88 -4.70
C ASP A 63 19.09 8.65 -5.86
N GLY A 64 20.08 9.49 -5.56
CA GLY A 64 20.70 10.43 -6.50
C GLY A 64 20.01 11.79 -6.57
N TYR A 65 18.92 12.01 -5.82
CA TYR A 65 18.10 13.22 -5.88
C TYR A 65 17.80 13.80 -4.49
N ASP A 66 18.82 13.91 -3.64
CA ASP A 66 18.68 14.26 -2.21
C ASP A 66 17.99 15.61 -1.93
N ASP A 67 18.10 16.58 -2.84
CA ASP A 67 17.58 17.95 -2.65
C ASP A 67 16.10 18.10 -3.03
N HIS A 68 15.66 17.45 -4.11
CA HIS A 68 14.36 17.69 -4.74
C HIS A 68 13.56 16.42 -5.06
N GLY A 69 14.12 15.24 -4.75
CA GLY A 69 13.47 13.95 -4.94
C GLY A 69 13.16 13.65 -6.42
N PHE A 70 12.16 12.80 -6.62
CA PHE A 70 11.77 12.31 -7.94
C PHE A 70 11.49 13.41 -8.98
N GLU A 71 10.93 14.56 -8.58
CA GLU A 71 10.52 15.63 -9.50
C GLU A 71 11.69 16.32 -10.22
N SER A 72 12.94 16.15 -9.75
CA SER A 72 14.13 16.67 -10.44
C SER A 72 14.78 15.67 -11.39
N ALA A 73 14.27 14.43 -11.49
CA ALA A 73 14.73 13.45 -12.46
C ALA A 73 14.23 13.79 -13.87
N GLY A 74 15.08 13.57 -14.89
CA GLY A 74 14.68 13.79 -16.29
C GLY A 74 13.65 12.78 -16.80
N SER A 75 13.59 11.59 -16.19
CA SER A 75 12.60 10.55 -16.49
C SER A 75 12.51 9.51 -15.37
N ILE A 76 11.48 8.65 -15.43
CA ILE A 76 11.34 7.49 -14.51
C ILE A 76 12.51 6.52 -14.68
N ASP A 77 12.94 6.23 -15.91
CA ASP A 77 14.06 5.31 -16.16
C ASP A 77 15.36 5.85 -15.54
N GLU A 78 15.67 7.13 -15.78
CA GLU A 78 16.82 7.80 -15.19
C GLU A 78 16.79 7.74 -13.66
N TYR A 79 15.62 8.00 -13.06
CA TYR A 79 15.44 7.91 -11.61
C TYR A 79 15.77 6.51 -11.08
N LEU A 80 15.23 5.46 -11.70
CA LEU A 80 15.44 4.07 -11.26
C LEU A 80 16.90 3.63 -11.43
N GLN A 81 17.59 4.04 -12.51
CA GLN A 81 19.01 3.73 -12.71
C GLN A 81 19.92 4.46 -11.72
N ASN A 82 19.64 5.73 -11.43
CA ASN A 82 20.37 6.51 -10.44
C ASN A 82 20.11 5.98 -9.03
N PHE A 83 18.87 5.61 -8.71
CA PHE A 83 18.57 5.00 -7.42
C PHE A 83 19.29 3.66 -7.25
N LYS A 84 19.35 2.83 -8.30
CA LYS A 84 20.18 1.61 -8.27
C LYS A 84 21.65 1.92 -7.97
N THR A 85 22.23 2.89 -8.66
CA THR A 85 23.66 3.20 -8.54
C THR A 85 24.02 3.83 -7.19
N SER A 86 23.29 4.86 -6.78
CA SER A 86 23.50 5.61 -5.53
C SER A 86 23.03 4.82 -4.31
N GLY A 87 21.88 4.15 -4.43
CA GLY A 87 21.29 3.32 -3.39
C GLY A 87 22.15 2.11 -3.07
N SER A 88 22.70 1.42 -4.08
CA SER A 88 23.61 0.28 -3.82
C SER A 88 24.81 0.67 -2.97
N LYS A 89 25.44 1.81 -3.30
CA LYS A 89 26.60 2.34 -2.57
C LYS A 89 26.23 2.74 -1.14
N THR A 90 25.16 3.52 -0.98
CA THR A 90 24.78 4.06 0.33
C THR A 90 24.19 3.00 1.27
N ILE A 91 23.54 1.95 0.74
CA ILE A 91 23.18 0.76 1.54
C ILE A 91 24.44 0.03 2.03
N ALA A 92 25.41 -0.18 1.14
CA ALA A 92 26.69 -0.80 1.52
C ALA A 92 27.41 0.01 2.62
N ASP A 93 27.41 1.34 2.54
CA ASP A 93 27.97 2.22 3.57
C ASP A 93 27.30 2.02 4.94
N ILE A 94 25.98 1.85 4.99
CA ILE A 94 25.25 1.59 6.23
C ILE A 94 25.68 0.26 6.83
N ILE A 95 25.81 -0.79 6.01
CA ILE A 95 26.25 -2.12 6.44
C ILE A 95 27.67 -2.05 7.02
N GLN A 96 28.61 -1.43 6.31
CA GLN A 96 29.99 -1.27 6.75
C GLN A 96 30.09 -0.49 8.07
N LYS A 97 29.33 0.59 8.23
CA LYS A 97 29.30 1.38 9.48
C LYS A 97 28.81 0.57 10.67
N HIS A 98 27.93 -0.41 10.47
CA HIS A 98 27.41 -1.25 11.53
C HIS A 98 28.23 -2.52 11.79
N GLN A 99 29.22 -2.84 10.95
CA GLN A 99 29.98 -4.09 11.01
C GLN A 99 30.65 -4.33 12.37
N PHE A 100 31.11 -3.26 13.03
CA PHE A 100 31.77 -3.30 14.34
C PHE A 100 30.89 -2.80 15.49
N SER A 101 29.59 -2.57 15.25
CA SER A 101 28.64 -2.20 16.29
C SER A 101 28.23 -3.41 17.13
N ASP A 102 27.58 -3.17 18.29
CA ASP A 102 27.09 -4.25 19.16
C ASP A 102 26.08 -5.18 18.46
N ASN A 103 25.37 -4.65 17.44
CA ASN A 103 24.40 -5.39 16.65
C ASN A 103 24.65 -5.10 15.16
N PRO A 104 25.62 -5.79 14.53
CA PRO A 104 25.85 -5.70 13.09
C PRO A 104 24.59 -6.10 12.32
N ILE A 105 24.38 -5.52 11.14
CA ILE A 105 23.26 -5.88 10.28
C ILE A 105 23.41 -7.34 9.86
N THR A 106 22.34 -8.12 9.98
CA THR A 106 22.30 -9.56 9.67
C THR A 106 21.38 -9.90 8.52
N CYS A 107 20.45 -9.00 8.20
CA CYS A 107 19.46 -9.21 7.15
C CYS A 107 19.07 -7.89 6.49
N ILE A 108 18.83 -7.93 5.18
CA ILE A 108 18.17 -6.86 4.44
C ILE A 108 16.75 -7.31 4.08
N VAL A 109 15.76 -6.55 4.53
CA VAL A 109 14.39 -6.60 3.99
C VAL A 109 14.28 -5.45 3.00
N TYR A 110 14.22 -5.75 1.71
CA TYR A 110 14.21 -4.73 0.67
C TYR A 110 12.89 -4.77 -0.09
N ASP A 111 12.43 -3.64 -0.58
CA ASP A 111 11.25 -3.56 -1.43
C ASP A 111 11.44 -4.41 -2.70
N ALA A 112 10.44 -5.18 -3.10
CA ALA A 112 10.52 -6.02 -4.28
C ALA A 112 10.81 -5.22 -5.57
N PHE A 113 10.47 -3.92 -5.61
CA PHE A 113 10.81 -3.01 -6.72
C PHE A 113 12.32 -2.74 -6.85
N ILE A 114 13.11 -3.17 -5.88
CA ILE A 114 14.53 -2.86 -5.72
C ILE A 114 15.35 -4.18 -5.71
N PRO A 115 15.29 -5.01 -6.78
CA PRO A 115 15.91 -6.33 -6.77
C PRO A 115 17.43 -6.28 -6.62
N TRP A 116 18.06 -5.16 -6.98
CA TRP A 116 19.51 -4.94 -6.84
C TRP A 116 19.97 -4.85 -5.38
N ALA A 117 19.07 -4.61 -4.41
CA ALA A 117 19.42 -4.64 -2.99
C ALA A 117 19.78 -6.07 -2.52
N LEU A 118 19.30 -7.10 -3.22
CA LEU A 118 19.73 -8.48 -2.98
C LEU A 118 21.23 -8.64 -3.25
N ASP A 119 21.72 -8.08 -4.36
CA ASP A 119 23.12 -8.21 -4.76
C ASP A 119 24.03 -7.59 -3.70
N VAL A 120 23.65 -6.42 -3.18
CA VAL A 120 24.34 -5.77 -2.04
C VAL A 120 24.29 -6.68 -0.81
N ALA A 121 23.12 -7.23 -0.45
CA ALA A 121 23.02 -8.13 0.70
C ALA A 121 23.98 -9.33 0.58
N ARG A 122 24.09 -9.92 -0.61
CA ARG A 122 24.93 -11.09 -0.89
C ARG A 122 26.42 -10.76 -0.89
N GLU A 123 26.82 -9.58 -1.32
CA GLU A 123 28.22 -9.11 -1.22
C GLU A 123 28.72 -9.12 0.23
N PHE A 124 27.85 -8.80 1.19
CA PHE A 124 28.15 -8.79 2.62
C PHE A 124 27.76 -10.08 3.35
N GLY A 125 27.35 -11.13 2.63
CA GLY A 125 26.96 -12.42 3.23
C GLY A 125 25.71 -12.35 4.12
N LEU A 126 24.82 -11.39 3.88
CA LEU A 126 23.61 -11.16 4.66
C LEU A 126 22.44 -12.02 4.18
N ALA A 127 21.53 -12.35 5.09
CA ALA A 127 20.21 -12.87 4.71
C ALA A 127 19.41 -11.77 3.98
N ALA A 128 18.57 -12.16 3.03
CA ALA A 128 17.87 -11.20 2.20
C ALA A 128 16.45 -11.65 1.89
N ALA A 129 15.49 -10.72 2.00
CA ALA A 129 14.09 -11.00 1.72
C ALA A 129 13.43 -9.83 0.98
N PRO A 130 12.96 -10.00 -0.27
CA PRO A 130 12.12 -9.02 -0.92
C PRO A 130 10.78 -8.90 -0.18
N PHE A 131 10.29 -7.68 -0.08
CA PHE A 131 9.01 -7.31 0.52
C PHE A 131 8.10 -6.79 -0.58
N PHE A 132 7.09 -7.57 -0.93
CA PHE A 132 6.04 -7.19 -1.86
C PHE A 132 4.95 -6.42 -1.12
N THR A 133 4.77 -5.16 -1.51
CA THR A 133 3.75 -4.26 -0.95
C THR A 133 2.40 -4.36 -1.68
N GLN A 134 2.26 -5.32 -2.61
CA GLN A 134 1.05 -5.63 -3.38
C GLN A 134 0.53 -7.05 -3.03
N SER A 135 -0.71 -7.36 -3.42
CA SER A 135 -1.37 -8.65 -3.13
C SER A 135 -0.73 -9.85 -3.82
N CYS A 136 -0.97 -11.06 -3.30
CA CYS A 136 -0.48 -12.30 -3.94
C CYS A 136 -1.01 -12.45 -5.37
N ALA A 137 -2.27 -12.07 -5.60
CA ALA A 137 -2.90 -12.10 -6.91
C ALA A 137 -2.14 -11.26 -7.94
N VAL A 138 -1.85 -10.01 -7.61
CA VAL A 138 -1.13 -9.06 -8.47
C VAL A 138 0.28 -9.59 -8.77
N ASN A 139 0.99 -10.02 -7.73
CA ASN A 139 2.36 -10.52 -7.86
C ASN A 139 2.40 -11.78 -8.72
N TYR A 140 1.43 -12.69 -8.60
CA TYR A 140 1.36 -13.88 -9.43
C TYR A 140 1.12 -13.54 -10.91
N VAL A 141 0.25 -12.58 -11.22
CA VAL A 141 0.05 -12.10 -12.60
C VAL A 141 1.33 -11.48 -13.17
N TYR A 142 2.05 -10.67 -12.41
CA TYR A 142 3.35 -10.15 -12.85
C TYR A 142 4.40 -11.25 -13.03
N TYR A 143 4.41 -12.26 -12.16
CA TYR A 143 5.28 -13.43 -12.33
C TYR A 143 4.99 -14.18 -13.64
N LEU A 144 3.72 -14.45 -13.94
CA LEU A 144 3.31 -15.09 -15.20
C LEU A 144 3.73 -14.26 -16.42
N SER A 145 3.61 -12.93 -16.34
CA SER A 145 4.09 -12.04 -17.40
C SER A 145 5.62 -12.07 -17.53
N TYR A 146 6.34 -12.06 -16.40
CA TYR A 146 7.80 -12.13 -16.36
C TYR A 146 8.34 -13.40 -17.04
N VAL A 147 7.81 -14.58 -16.68
CA VAL A 147 8.25 -15.86 -17.29
C VAL A 147 7.87 -15.98 -18.76
N ASN A 148 6.91 -15.17 -19.23
CA ASN A 148 6.48 -15.10 -20.61
C ASN A 148 6.98 -13.82 -21.32
N HIS A 149 8.16 -13.34 -20.91
CA HIS A 149 8.89 -12.24 -21.56
C HIS A 149 8.09 -10.94 -21.66
N GLY A 150 7.38 -10.57 -20.59
CA GLY A 150 6.56 -9.36 -20.50
C GLY A 150 5.20 -9.44 -21.19
N ASN A 151 4.82 -10.62 -21.68
CA ASN A 151 3.52 -10.86 -22.29
C ASN A 151 2.63 -11.68 -21.36
N LEU A 152 1.32 -11.52 -21.45
CA LEU A 152 0.36 -12.35 -20.73
C LEU A 152 -0.71 -12.86 -21.68
N LYS A 153 -0.98 -14.17 -21.64
CA LYS A 153 -2.04 -14.80 -22.43
C LYS A 153 -3.31 -14.92 -21.59
N LEU A 154 -4.42 -14.45 -22.12
CA LEU A 154 -5.75 -14.61 -21.53
C LEU A 154 -6.55 -15.72 -22.24
N PRO A 155 -7.42 -16.46 -21.52
CA PRO A 155 -7.56 -16.44 -20.05
C PRO A 155 -6.32 -17.03 -19.35
N ILE A 156 -6.01 -16.56 -18.14
CA ILE A 156 -5.04 -17.23 -17.26
C ILE A 156 -5.69 -18.52 -16.77
N GLU A 157 -5.04 -19.67 -16.96
CA GLU A 157 -5.62 -20.98 -16.68
C GLU A 157 -6.06 -21.12 -15.21
N GLU A 158 -5.23 -20.68 -14.27
CA GLU A 158 -5.48 -20.77 -12.84
C GLU A 158 -6.35 -19.62 -12.28
N LEU A 159 -6.55 -18.56 -13.07
CA LEU A 159 -7.37 -17.39 -12.74
C LEU A 159 -8.26 -16.98 -13.93
N PRO A 160 -9.16 -17.88 -14.41
CA PRO A 160 -9.85 -17.70 -15.69
C PRO A 160 -10.93 -16.61 -15.66
N PHE A 161 -11.23 -16.07 -14.48
CA PHE A 161 -12.19 -14.98 -14.26
C PHE A 161 -11.59 -13.59 -14.53
N LEU A 162 -10.27 -13.49 -14.73
CA LEU A 162 -9.60 -12.23 -15.06
C LEU A 162 -9.74 -11.92 -16.55
N GLU A 163 -10.24 -10.72 -16.84
CA GLU A 163 -10.31 -10.15 -18.18
C GLU A 163 -9.25 -9.06 -18.37
N LEU A 164 -9.04 -8.60 -19.61
CA LEU A 164 -8.06 -7.55 -19.92
C LEU A 164 -8.26 -6.28 -19.07
N GLN A 165 -9.50 -5.90 -18.81
CA GLN A 165 -9.86 -4.73 -17.99
C GLN A 165 -9.54 -4.89 -16.50
N ASP A 166 -9.31 -6.13 -16.05
CA ASP A 166 -9.02 -6.47 -14.66
C ASP A 166 -7.52 -6.54 -14.39
N LEU A 167 -6.70 -6.67 -15.44
CA LEU A 167 -5.24 -6.76 -15.30
C LEU A 167 -4.63 -5.44 -14.80
N PRO A 168 -3.42 -5.49 -14.20
CA PRO A 168 -2.67 -4.28 -13.93
C PRO A 168 -2.52 -3.40 -15.17
N SER A 169 -2.55 -2.08 -15.00
CA SER A 169 -2.73 -1.15 -16.12
C SER A 169 -1.63 -1.25 -17.18
N PHE A 170 -0.43 -1.68 -16.82
CA PHE A 170 0.68 -1.87 -17.75
C PHE A 170 0.39 -2.96 -18.80
N LEU A 171 -0.43 -3.95 -18.44
CA LEU A 171 -0.85 -5.05 -19.32
C LEU A 171 -2.13 -4.71 -20.11
N SER A 172 -3.00 -3.85 -19.56
CA SER A 172 -4.24 -3.44 -20.21
C SER A 172 -4.11 -2.19 -21.09
N VAL A 173 -3.14 -1.31 -20.78
CA VAL A 173 -2.84 -0.07 -21.51
C VAL A 173 -1.44 -0.18 -22.10
N SER A 174 -1.37 -0.71 -23.31
CA SER A 174 -0.12 -1.00 -24.02
C SER A 174 0.83 0.21 -24.07
N GLY A 175 2.09 -0.01 -23.67
CA GLY A 175 3.16 0.98 -23.75
C GLY A 175 3.11 2.07 -22.66
N SER A 176 2.16 2.02 -21.73
CA SER A 176 2.11 2.96 -20.61
C SER A 176 3.22 2.68 -19.60
N TYR A 177 3.92 3.74 -19.16
CA TYR A 177 4.97 3.69 -18.13
C TYR A 177 5.98 2.53 -18.28
N PRO A 178 6.72 2.44 -19.42
CA PRO A 178 7.56 1.28 -19.73
C PRO A 178 8.61 0.98 -18.64
N ALA A 179 9.22 2.02 -18.05
CA ALA A 179 10.19 1.86 -16.97
C ALA A 179 9.58 1.24 -15.70
N TYR A 180 8.34 1.63 -15.33
CA TYR A 180 7.65 1.00 -14.20
C TYR A 180 7.14 -0.39 -14.55
N PHE A 181 6.71 -0.63 -15.79
CA PHE A 181 6.33 -1.97 -16.21
C PHE A 181 7.53 -2.93 -16.12
N GLU A 182 8.69 -2.51 -16.61
CA GLU A 182 9.94 -3.26 -16.47
C GLU A 182 10.27 -3.50 -14.99
N MET A 183 10.20 -2.46 -14.15
CA MET A 183 10.44 -2.57 -12.70
C MET A 183 9.55 -3.64 -12.04
N VAL A 184 8.23 -3.66 -12.30
CA VAL A 184 7.33 -4.64 -11.67
C VAL A 184 7.54 -6.06 -12.19
N LEU A 185 8.02 -6.25 -13.42
CA LEU A 185 8.43 -7.57 -13.90
C LEU A 185 9.78 -7.98 -13.31
N GLN A 186 10.71 -7.04 -13.16
CA GLN A 186 12.06 -7.30 -12.65
C GLN A 186 12.11 -7.67 -11.17
N GLN A 187 11.01 -7.50 -10.42
CA GLN A 187 10.84 -8.05 -9.06
C GLN A 187 11.17 -9.56 -9.00
N PHE A 188 10.99 -10.28 -10.11
CA PHE A 188 11.22 -11.72 -10.22
C PHE A 188 12.56 -12.09 -10.88
N THR A 189 13.49 -11.16 -11.07
CA THR A 189 14.79 -11.45 -11.70
C THR A 189 15.75 -12.27 -10.84
N ASN A 190 15.59 -12.20 -9.52
CA ASN A 190 16.51 -12.85 -8.58
C ASN A 190 15.84 -13.36 -7.29
N PHE A 191 14.50 -13.42 -7.24
CA PHE A 191 13.74 -13.83 -6.05
C PHE A 191 14.08 -15.26 -5.59
N GLU A 192 14.44 -16.16 -6.52
CA GLU A 192 14.84 -17.55 -6.24
C GLU A 192 16.11 -17.64 -5.37
N LYS A 193 16.92 -16.57 -5.35
CA LYS A 193 18.14 -16.46 -4.56
C LYS A 193 17.88 -15.82 -3.21
N ALA A 194 16.67 -15.35 -2.92
CA ALA A 194 16.32 -14.79 -1.62
C ALA A 194 16.07 -15.88 -0.56
N ASP A 195 16.24 -15.55 0.71
CA ASP A 195 15.98 -16.48 1.81
C ASP A 195 14.47 -16.69 2.05
N PHE A 196 13.67 -15.65 1.81
CA PHE A 196 12.21 -15.65 1.92
C PHE A 196 11.60 -14.63 0.96
N VAL A 197 10.34 -14.81 0.58
CA VAL A 197 9.54 -13.77 -0.11
C VAL A 197 8.46 -13.28 0.84
N LEU A 198 8.55 -12.02 1.28
CA LEU A 198 7.56 -11.42 2.19
C LEU A 198 6.48 -10.72 1.38
N VAL A 199 5.20 -10.91 1.74
CA VAL A 199 4.08 -10.25 1.06
C VAL A 199 3.15 -9.61 2.08
N ASN A 200 2.81 -8.34 1.87
CA ASN A 200 1.84 -7.60 2.70
C ASN A 200 0.40 -8.03 2.40
N THR A 201 0.06 -9.27 2.74
CA THR A 201 -1.31 -9.80 2.76
C THR A 201 -1.42 -10.79 3.91
N PHE A 202 -2.60 -11.35 4.16
CA PHE A 202 -2.80 -12.46 5.07
C PHE A 202 -3.43 -13.64 4.32
N GLN A 203 -3.10 -14.86 4.74
CA GLN A 203 -3.38 -16.07 3.97
C GLN A 203 -4.87 -16.25 3.65
N GLU A 204 -5.76 -15.88 4.58
CA GLU A 204 -7.20 -16.04 4.42
C GLU A 204 -7.82 -15.09 3.37
N LEU A 205 -7.13 -14.01 2.97
CA LEU A 205 -7.62 -13.05 1.98
C LEU A 205 -7.44 -13.53 0.54
N ASP A 206 -6.28 -14.12 0.26
CA ASP A 206 -5.80 -14.51 -1.08
C ASP A 206 -5.38 -16.00 -1.08
N LEU A 207 -6.17 -16.90 -0.47
CA LEU A 207 -5.73 -18.28 -0.21
C LEU A 207 -5.27 -19.02 -1.48
N HIS A 208 -6.07 -18.94 -2.54
CA HIS A 208 -5.79 -19.61 -3.82
C HIS A 208 -4.55 -19.01 -4.50
N GLU A 209 -4.48 -17.69 -4.60
CA GLU A 209 -3.38 -16.97 -5.24
C GLU A 209 -2.08 -17.10 -4.45
N LYS A 210 -2.16 -17.14 -3.12
CA LYS A 210 -1.04 -17.46 -2.24
C LYS A 210 -0.54 -18.88 -2.51
N GLU A 211 -1.43 -19.86 -2.67
CA GLU A 211 -1.04 -21.23 -3.00
C GLU A 211 -0.35 -21.30 -4.38
N LEU A 212 -0.87 -20.58 -5.38
CA LEU A 212 -0.25 -20.48 -6.71
C LEU A 212 1.15 -19.85 -6.64
N LEU A 213 1.29 -18.72 -5.94
CA LEU A 213 2.59 -18.06 -5.77
C LEU A 213 3.55 -18.92 -4.93
N SER A 214 3.04 -19.68 -3.95
CA SER A 214 3.85 -20.60 -3.14
C SER A 214 4.42 -21.77 -3.93
N LYS A 215 3.83 -22.14 -5.08
CA LYS A 215 4.39 -23.17 -5.98
C LYS A 215 5.65 -22.70 -6.69
N VAL A 216 5.87 -21.38 -6.77
CA VAL A 216 6.99 -20.79 -7.51
C VAL A 216 8.04 -20.17 -6.58
N CYS A 217 7.65 -19.67 -5.41
CA CYS A 217 8.57 -19.13 -4.41
C CYS A 217 8.11 -19.36 -2.97
N PRO A 218 9.03 -19.38 -1.98
CA PRO A 218 8.66 -19.56 -0.57
C PRO A 218 8.07 -18.26 0.00
N VAL A 219 6.77 -18.07 -0.21
CA VAL A 219 6.01 -16.90 0.23
C VAL A 219 5.63 -16.97 1.71
N LEU A 220 5.92 -15.89 2.43
CA LEU A 220 5.45 -15.61 3.77
C LEU A 220 4.49 -14.40 3.72
N THR A 221 3.22 -14.65 3.96
CA THR A 221 2.22 -13.57 4.13
C THR A 221 2.40 -12.98 5.53
N ILE A 222 2.80 -11.72 5.61
CA ILE A 222 3.18 -11.03 6.86
C ILE A 222 2.26 -9.86 7.22
N GLY A 223 1.20 -9.66 6.45
CA GLY A 223 0.21 -8.61 6.63
C GLY A 223 -1.01 -9.06 7.44
N PRO A 224 -2.02 -8.20 7.59
CA PRO A 224 -2.01 -6.81 7.14
C PRO A 224 -1.13 -5.92 8.01
N THR A 225 -0.54 -4.89 7.43
CA THR A 225 0.34 -3.94 8.12
C THR A 225 -0.42 -2.76 8.74
N LEU A 226 -1.67 -2.94 9.16
CA LEU A 226 -2.37 -1.93 9.96
C LEU A 226 -1.76 -1.85 11.38
N PRO A 227 -1.83 -0.69 12.06
CA PRO A 227 -1.39 -0.57 13.44
C PRO A 227 -2.11 -1.54 14.36
N SER A 228 -1.35 -2.18 15.24
CA SER A 228 -1.83 -3.23 16.15
C SER A 228 -3.03 -2.76 16.98
N MET A 229 -3.12 -1.48 17.35
CA MET A 229 -4.26 -0.98 18.13
C MET A 229 -5.63 -1.20 17.49
N TYR A 230 -5.71 -1.30 16.16
CA TYR A 230 -6.97 -1.49 15.44
C TYR A 230 -7.37 -2.97 15.28
N LEU A 231 -6.40 -3.88 15.43
CA LEU A 231 -6.57 -5.31 15.18
C LEU A 231 -6.28 -6.14 16.44
N ASP A 232 -5.10 -6.73 16.54
CA ASP A 232 -4.73 -7.72 17.56
C ASP A 232 -4.33 -7.08 18.91
N GLN A 233 -4.04 -5.78 18.93
CA GLN A 233 -3.73 -4.97 20.12
C GLN A 233 -2.56 -5.50 20.97
N ARG A 234 -1.67 -6.31 20.39
CA ARG A 234 -0.51 -6.92 21.06
C ARG A 234 0.64 -5.93 21.22
N ILE A 235 0.75 -4.95 20.32
CA ILE A 235 1.79 -3.90 20.37
C ILE A 235 1.13 -2.59 20.80
N LYS A 236 1.19 -2.27 22.09
CA LYS A 236 0.47 -1.11 22.66
C LYS A 236 0.96 0.25 22.14
N SER A 237 2.22 0.33 21.73
CA SER A 237 2.81 1.55 21.15
C SER A 237 2.50 1.73 19.66
N ASP A 238 1.91 0.74 19.00
CA ASP A 238 1.61 0.78 17.57
C ASP A 238 0.19 1.28 17.34
N THR A 239 0.05 2.61 17.37
CA THR A 239 -1.25 3.29 17.37
C THR A 239 -1.63 3.93 16.03
N ASP A 240 -0.65 4.31 15.23
CA ASP A 240 -0.89 5.03 13.98
C ASP A 240 0.26 4.81 12.98
N TYR A 241 0.10 5.35 11.78
CA TYR A 241 1.19 5.56 10.84
C TYR A 241 2.00 6.81 11.23
N ASP A 242 3.23 6.58 11.69
CA ASP A 242 4.12 7.61 12.27
C ASP A 242 5.14 8.19 11.29
N LEU A 243 5.18 7.70 10.05
CA LEU A 243 6.02 8.24 8.97
C LEU A 243 5.15 8.69 7.80
N THR A 244 4.83 9.98 7.76
CA THR A 244 3.92 10.55 6.77
C THR A 244 4.60 11.66 5.97
N LEU A 245 4.61 11.54 4.64
CA LEU A 245 5.14 12.51 3.68
C LEU A 245 4.23 13.74 3.48
N PHE A 246 3.00 13.66 3.97
CA PHE A 246 1.96 14.66 3.82
C PHE A 246 1.46 15.11 5.18
N ASP A 247 1.41 16.42 5.39
CA ASP A 247 1.01 16.99 6.67
C ASP A 247 -0.52 16.92 6.85
N SER A 248 -0.96 16.36 7.98
CA SER A 248 -2.36 16.24 8.40
C SER A 248 -2.75 17.28 9.46
N LYS A 249 -2.43 18.57 9.23
CA LYS A 249 -2.74 19.68 10.15
C LYS A 249 -4.19 19.70 10.66
N ASP A 250 -5.11 19.26 9.82
CA ASP A 250 -6.55 19.28 10.09
C ASP A 250 -7.09 17.94 10.64
N SER A 251 -6.23 17.06 11.17
CA SER A 251 -6.64 15.76 11.73
C SER A 251 -7.73 15.90 12.81
N LEU A 252 -7.52 16.77 13.80
CA LEU A 252 -8.50 17.01 14.87
C LEU A 252 -9.79 17.67 14.35
N LEU A 253 -9.69 18.51 13.32
CA LEU A 253 -10.87 19.09 12.67
C LEU A 253 -11.69 17.99 11.97
N CYS A 254 -11.00 17.07 11.28
CA CYS A 254 -11.59 15.96 10.55
C CYS A 254 -12.40 15.04 11.47
N THR A 255 -11.79 14.54 12.55
CA THR A 255 -12.43 13.60 13.48
C THR A 255 -13.61 14.24 14.22
N ASN A 256 -13.44 15.45 14.75
CA ASN A 256 -14.52 16.18 15.42
C ASN A 256 -15.70 16.49 14.49
N TRP A 257 -15.44 16.67 13.19
CA TRP A 257 -16.50 16.89 12.21
C TRP A 257 -17.27 15.59 11.93
N LEU A 258 -16.56 14.46 11.77
CA LEU A 258 -17.17 13.14 11.56
C LEU A 258 -18.03 12.70 12.74
N ASP A 259 -17.59 12.92 13.98
CA ASP A 259 -18.33 12.52 15.19
C ASP A 259 -19.70 13.21 15.33
N LYS A 260 -19.92 14.32 14.61
CA LYS A 260 -21.19 15.06 14.58
C LYS A 260 -22.10 14.61 13.44
N ARG A 261 -21.75 13.56 12.69
CA ARG A 261 -22.54 13.04 11.57
C ARG A 261 -23.31 11.79 12.01
N PRO A 262 -24.50 11.54 11.45
CA PRO A 262 -25.19 10.27 11.67
C PRO A 262 -24.31 9.07 11.27
N GLN A 263 -24.53 7.93 11.91
CA GLN A 263 -23.84 6.69 11.57
C GLN A 263 -24.11 6.31 10.11
N GLY A 264 -23.05 5.96 9.38
CA GLY A 264 -23.14 5.49 8.01
C GLY A 264 -23.75 6.49 7.04
N SER A 265 -23.52 7.79 7.24
CA SER A 265 -24.05 8.84 6.35
C SER A 265 -23.03 9.50 5.44
N VAL A 266 -21.72 9.32 5.69
CA VAL A 266 -20.65 10.05 4.99
C VAL A 266 -19.96 9.15 3.97
N VAL A 267 -19.83 9.64 2.73
CA VAL A 267 -18.96 9.04 1.71
C VAL A 267 -17.55 9.56 1.90
N TYR A 268 -16.62 8.68 2.25
CA TYR A 268 -15.19 9.05 2.25
C TYR A 268 -14.63 8.90 0.83
N VAL A 269 -13.88 9.88 0.36
CA VAL A 269 -13.31 9.91 -1.00
C VAL A 269 -11.82 10.23 -0.91
N ALA A 270 -10.96 9.32 -1.36
CA ALA A 270 -9.51 9.55 -1.39
C ALA A 270 -8.79 8.72 -2.47
N PHE A 271 -7.77 9.34 -3.08
CA PHE A 271 -7.02 8.78 -4.21
C PHE A 271 -5.53 8.52 -3.89
N GLY A 272 -5.24 8.21 -2.63
CA GLY A 272 -3.88 7.89 -2.17
C GLY A 272 -2.89 9.05 -2.32
N SER A 273 -1.60 8.72 -2.32
CA SER A 273 -0.51 9.71 -2.34
C SER A 273 -0.06 10.15 -3.74
N MET A 274 -0.32 9.35 -4.78
CA MET A 274 0.30 9.55 -6.10
C MET A 274 -0.69 9.68 -7.26
N ALA A 275 -1.88 9.08 -7.19
CA ALA A 275 -2.80 9.11 -8.33
C ALA A 275 -3.26 10.55 -8.59
N GLN A 276 -3.12 10.99 -9.84
CA GLN A 276 -3.53 12.32 -10.29
C GLN A 276 -4.77 12.18 -11.17
N LEU A 277 -5.79 12.98 -10.90
CA LEU A 277 -6.98 13.04 -11.74
C LEU A 277 -6.83 14.18 -12.73
N ASN A 278 -7.34 14.02 -13.96
CA ASN A 278 -7.40 15.11 -14.91
C ASN A 278 -8.59 16.04 -14.60
N ASN A 279 -8.61 17.24 -15.21
CA ASN A 279 -9.64 18.26 -14.95
C ASN A 279 -11.06 17.74 -15.20
N VAL A 280 -11.24 16.95 -16.27
CA VAL A 280 -12.55 16.37 -16.63
C VAL A 280 -13.02 15.41 -15.56
N GLN A 281 -12.14 14.52 -15.09
CA GLN A 281 -12.46 13.55 -14.04
C GLN A 281 -12.72 14.24 -12.70
N MET A 282 -12.00 15.31 -12.38
CA MET A 282 -12.24 16.14 -11.19
C MET A 282 -13.61 16.82 -11.23
N GLU A 283 -14.05 17.30 -12.40
CA GLU A 283 -15.37 17.90 -12.58
C GLU A 283 -16.49 16.85 -12.42
N GLU A 284 -16.39 15.70 -13.08
CA GLU A 284 -17.37 14.61 -12.94
C GLU A 284 -17.46 14.12 -11.49
N LEU A 285 -16.32 13.95 -10.83
CA LEU A 285 -16.26 13.54 -9.43
C LEU A 285 -16.88 14.60 -8.51
N ALA A 286 -16.48 15.86 -8.63
CA ALA A 286 -17.00 16.98 -7.84
C ALA A 286 -18.53 17.11 -7.98
N SER A 287 -19.05 16.94 -9.19
CA SER A 287 -20.49 16.95 -9.44
C SER A 287 -21.20 15.77 -8.77
N ALA A 288 -20.68 14.55 -8.89
CA ALA A 288 -21.32 13.35 -8.35
C ALA A 288 -21.32 13.33 -6.81
N VAL A 289 -20.18 13.63 -6.18
CA VAL A 289 -20.05 13.55 -4.70
C VAL A 289 -20.88 14.59 -3.99
N SER A 290 -21.16 15.73 -4.64
CA SER A 290 -21.98 16.82 -4.08
C SER A 290 -23.44 16.43 -3.82
N ASN A 291 -23.89 15.30 -4.37
CA ASN A 291 -25.21 14.72 -4.08
C ASN A 291 -25.28 14.01 -2.70
N PHE A 292 -24.16 13.88 -2.00
CA PHE A 292 -24.04 13.15 -0.72
C PHE A 292 -23.41 14.02 0.38
N SER A 293 -23.51 13.57 1.63
CA SER A 293 -22.60 14.02 2.68
C SER A 293 -21.25 13.36 2.44
N PHE A 294 -20.18 14.13 2.28
CA PHE A 294 -18.88 13.58 1.89
C PHE A 294 -17.71 14.16 2.67
N LEU A 295 -16.67 13.34 2.82
CA LEU A 295 -15.34 13.77 3.24
C LEU A 295 -14.38 13.46 2.09
N TRP A 296 -13.86 14.49 1.43
CA TRP A 296 -13.01 14.31 0.24
C TRP A 296 -11.59 14.84 0.48
N VAL A 297 -10.59 13.98 0.27
CA VAL A 297 -9.18 14.39 0.23
C VAL A 297 -8.80 14.83 -1.17
N VAL A 298 -8.46 16.12 -1.31
CA VAL A 298 -7.88 16.71 -2.51
C VAL A 298 -6.48 17.21 -2.16
N ARG A 299 -5.44 16.51 -2.65
CA ARG A 299 -4.05 16.88 -2.36
C ARG A 299 -3.75 18.29 -2.88
N PRO A 300 -2.84 19.05 -2.24
CA PRO A 300 -2.53 20.42 -2.66
C PRO A 300 -2.18 20.57 -4.15
N SER A 301 -1.46 19.61 -4.73
CA SER A 301 -1.10 19.61 -6.16
C SER A 301 -2.29 19.39 -7.11
N GLU A 302 -3.43 18.91 -6.59
CA GLU A 302 -4.62 18.58 -7.36
C GLU A 302 -5.72 19.66 -7.24
N GLU A 303 -5.61 20.58 -6.27
CA GLU A 303 -6.64 21.63 -6.02
C GLU A 303 -6.92 22.49 -7.26
N ALA A 304 -5.89 22.80 -8.05
CA ALA A 304 -6.02 23.62 -9.26
C ALA A 304 -6.89 22.99 -10.36
N LYS A 305 -7.21 21.70 -10.24
CA LYS A 305 -8.00 20.94 -11.22
C LYS A 305 -9.47 20.85 -10.82
N LEU A 306 -9.84 21.32 -9.63
CA LEU A 306 -11.23 21.42 -9.21
C LEU A 306 -11.99 22.44 -10.08
N PRO A 307 -13.31 22.28 -10.24
CA PRO A 307 -14.14 23.31 -10.86
C PRO A 307 -13.97 24.67 -10.17
N LEU A 308 -14.01 25.75 -10.95
CA LEU A 308 -13.84 27.10 -10.42
C LEU A 308 -14.90 27.40 -9.36
N GLY A 309 -14.46 27.83 -8.18
CA GLY A 309 -15.36 28.16 -7.06
C GLY A 309 -15.88 26.92 -6.29
N TYR A 310 -15.36 25.72 -6.56
CA TYR A 310 -15.89 24.50 -5.94
C TYR A 310 -15.82 24.55 -4.41
N LEU A 311 -14.66 24.89 -3.84
CA LEU A 311 -14.45 24.91 -2.39
C LEU A 311 -15.37 25.92 -1.66
N GLU A 312 -15.74 27.00 -2.34
CA GLU A 312 -16.67 28.02 -1.86
C GLU A 312 -18.14 27.54 -1.87
N THR A 313 -18.47 26.57 -2.73
CA THR A 313 -19.83 26.03 -2.86
C THR A 313 -20.10 24.79 -2.01
N VAL A 314 -19.06 24.19 -1.41
CA VAL A 314 -19.20 23.01 -0.53
C VAL A 314 -20.10 23.35 0.67
N ASN A 315 -21.15 22.55 0.87
CA ASN A 315 -21.99 22.65 2.05
C ASN A 315 -21.24 22.16 3.29
N LYS A 316 -20.66 23.08 4.06
CA LYS A 316 -19.83 22.78 5.24
C LYS A 316 -20.58 22.05 6.36
N ASP A 317 -21.90 22.12 6.39
CA ASP A 317 -22.73 21.39 7.35
C ASP A 317 -22.90 19.91 7.00
N LYS A 318 -22.62 19.50 5.75
CA LYS A 318 -22.75 18.11 5.30
C LYS A 318 -21.47 17.54 4.69
N SER A 319 -20.53 18.37 4.28
CA SER A 319 -19.33 17.93 3.61
C SER A 319 -18.08 18.68 4.06
N LEU A 320 -16.94 18.02 3.92
CA LEU A 320 -15.61 18.55 4.25
C LEU A 320 -14.60 18.14 3.18
N VAL A 321 -13.73 19.08 2.79
CA VAL A 321 -12.59 18.84 1.89
C VAL A 321 -11.30 19.04 2.67
N LEU A 322 -10.36 18.11 2.54
CA LEU A 322 -9.06 18.13 3.23
C LEU A 322 -7.91 17.97 2.24
N LYS A 323 -6.73 18.46 2.62
CA LYS A 323 -5.48 18.27 1.87
C LYS A 323 -4.88 16.87 2.06
N TRP A 324 -5.01 16.36 3.28
CA TRP A 324 -4.61 15.02 3.69
C TRP A 324 -5.45 14.63 4.91
N SER A 325 -5.76 13.34 5.07
CA SER A 325 -6.63 12.86 6.16
C SER A 325 -5.91 11.84 7.05
N PRO A 326 -6.26 11.75 8.35
CA PRO A 326 -5.92 10.61 9.19
C PRO A 326 -6.75 9.38 8.77
N GLN A 327 -6.40 8.75 7.63
CA GLN A 327 -7.25 7.77 6.95
C GLN A 327 -7.68 6.60 7.85
N LEU A 328 -6.81 6.14 8.76
CA LEU A 328 -7.16 5.08 9.72
C LEU A 328 -8.29 5.51 10.65
N GLU A 329 -8.21 6.71 11.23
CA GLU A 329 -9.25 7.26 12.12
C GLU A 329 -10.55 7.51 11.36
N VAL A 330 -10.44 8.00 10.12
CA VAL A 330 -11.59 8.20 9.23
C VAL A 330 -12.30 6.87 8.97
N LEU A 331 -11.58 5.85 8.51
CA LEU A 331 -12.16 4.54 8.18
C LEU A 331 -12.68 3.79 9.41
N ALA A 332 -12.10 4.03 10.59
CA ALA A 332 -12.60 3.50 11.85
C ALA A 332 -13.87 4.22 12.36
N ASN A 333 -14.20 5.41 11.83
CA ASN A 333 -15.32 6.22 12.32
C ASN A 333 -16.67 5.68 11.84
N LYS A 334 -17.64 5.59 12.75
CA LYS A 334 -18.99 5.08 12.49
C LYS A 334 -19.78 5.92 11.48
N ALA A 335 -19.41 7.19 11.28
CA ALA A 335 -20.05 8.06 10.31
C ALA A 335 -19.84 7.61 8.86
N ILE A 336 -18.76 6.86 8.58
CA ILE A 336 -18.46 6.42 7.22
C ILE A 336 -19.46 5.36 6.75
N ALA A 337 -20.07 5.64 5.61
CA ALA A 337 -21.00 4.75 4.93
C ALA A 337 -20.28 3.82 3.96
N CYS A 338 -19.39 4.40 3.15
CA CYS A 338 -18.58 3.72 2.16
C CYS A 338 -17.32 4.54 1.84
N PHE A 339 -16.36 3.88 1.20
CA PHE A 339 -15.10 4.49 0.76
C PHE A 339 -14.98 4.46 -0.76
N MET A 340 -15.05 5.63 -1.39
CA MET A 340 -14.65 5.80 -2.79
C MET A 340 -13.13 5.91 -2.90
N THR A 341 -12.53 4.90 -3.51
CA THR A 341 -11.09 4.66 -3.45
C THR A 341 -10.48 4.43 -4.83
N HIS A 342 -9.26 4.89 -5.01
CA HIS A 342 -8.40 4.50 -6.13
C HIS A 342 -7.98 3.02 -6.10
N CYS A 343 -8.33 2.25 -5.07
CA CYS A 343 -7.98 0.83 -4.92
C CYS A 343 -6.48 0.56 -4.75
N GLY A 344 -5.69 1.53 -4.27
CA GLY A 344 -4.32 1.24 -3.82
C GLY A 344 -4.34 0.20 -2.69
N TRP A 345 -3.31 -0.65 -2.65
CA TRP A 345 -3.36 -1.85 -1.81
C TRP A 345 -3.53 -1.57 -0.31
N ASN A 346 -2.78 -0.60 0.25
CA ASN A 346 -2.93 -0.23 1.66
C ASN A 346 -4.36 0.27 1.97
N SER A 347 -4.88 1.19 1.17
CA SER A 347 -6.27 1.69 1.30
C SER A 347 -7.32 0.59 1.19
N THR A 348 -7.09 -0.40 0.31
CA THR A 348 -7.99 -1.55 0.14
C THR A 348 -7.97 -2.44 1.38
N MET A 349 -6.77 -2.75 1.89
CA MET A 349 -6.59 -3.55 3.10
C MET A 349 -7.18 -2.86 4.34
N GLU A 350 -7.01 -1.55 4.45
CA GLU A 350 -7.60 -0.73 5.52
C GLU A 350 -9.13 -0.79 5.47
N ALA A 351 -9.76 -0.54 4.33
CA ALA A 351 -11.22 -0.63 4.22
C ALA A 351 -11.75 -2.04 4.50
N LEU A 352 -11.08 -3.10 3.99
CA LEU A 352 -11.43 -4.48 4.28
C LEU A 352 -11.43 -4.75 5.79
N THR A 353 -10.36 -4.35 6.48
CA THR A 353 -10.17 -4.64 7.91
C THR A 353 -10.98 -3.73 8.84
N PHE A 354 -11.40 -2.55 8.39
CA PHE A 354 -12.39 -1.72 9.08
C PHE A 354 -13.85 -2.06 8.74
N GLY A 355 -14.09 -2.98 7.81
CA GLY A 355 -15.44 -3.38 7.40
C GLY A 355 -16.19 -2.29 6.62
N VAL A 356 -15.45 -1.42 5.92
CA VAL A 356 -16.02 -0.31 5.13
C VAL A 356 -16.19 -0.78 3.68
N PRO A 357 -17.43 -0.81 3.14
CA PRO A 357 -17.64 -1.19 1.76
C PRO A 357 -17.13 -0.11 0.80
N MET A 358 -16.73 -0.51 -0.41
CA MET A 358 -15.95 0.35 -1.31
C MET A 358 -16.69 0.69 -2.62
N VAL A 359 -16.47 1.92 -3.09
CA VAL A 359 -16.72 2.33 -4.48
C VAL A 359 -15.35 2.39 -5.16
N ALA A 360 -15.04 1.38 -5.95
CA ALA A 360 -13.74 1.19 -6.57
C ALA A 360 -13.62 2.01 -7.86
N MET A 361 -12.72 3.00 -7.88
CA MET A 361 -12.40 3.82 -9.05
C MET A 361 -10.89 3.75 -9.36
N PRO A 362 -10.40 2.58 -9.83
CA PRO A 362 -8.97 2.37 -10.07
C PRO A 362 -8.43 3.31 -11.16
N GLN A 363 -7.19 3.74 -11.02
CA GLN A 363 -6.54 4.67 -11.94
C GLN A 363 -5.45 3.98 -12.78
N TRP A 364 -4.50 3.29 -12.14
CA TRP A 364 -3.35 2.67 -12.82
C TRP A 364 -2.66 1.60 -11.95
N THR A 365 -1.55 1.04 -12.41
CA THR A 365 -0.76 -0.02 -11.75
C THR A 365 -1.65 -1.21 -11.37
N ASP A 366 -1.57 -1.73 -10.15
CA ASP A 366 -2.32 -2.87 -9.62
C ASP A 366 -3.78 -2.56 -9.26
N GLN A 367 -4.18 -1.29 -9.29
CA GLN A 367 -5.50 -0.86 -8.83
C GLN A 367 -6.67 -1.52 -9.58
N PRO A 368 -6.63 -1.73 -10.91
CA PRO A 368 -7.71 -2.44 -11.61
C PRO A 368 -7.91 -3.87 -11.11
N MET A 369 -6.82 -4.57 -10.79
CA MET A 369 -6.89 -5.91 -10.19
C MET A 369 -7.51 -5.85 -8.80
N ASN A 370 -7.08 -4.90 -7.96
CA ASN A 370 -7.68 -4.74 -6.63
C ASN A 370 -9.19 -4.43 -6.75
N ALA A 371 -9.60 -3.60 -7.72
CA ALA A 371 -11.01 -3.31 -7.99
C ALA A 371 -11.81 -4.54 -8.42
N LYS A 372 -11.23 -5.43 -9.24
CA LYS A 372 -11.83 -6.71 -9.61
C LYS A 372 -12.06 -7.60 -8.37
N TYR A 373 -11.06 -7.69 -7.48
CA TYR A 373 -11.19 -8.48 -6.27
C TYR A 373 -12.19 -7.88 -5.28
N ILE A 374 -12.21 -6.56 -5.12
CA ILE A 374 -13.20 -5.83 -4.31
C ILE A 374 -14.62 -6.20 -4.73
N GLN A 375 -14.91 -6.19 -6.04
CA GLN A 375 -16.25 -6.40 -6.57
C GLN A 375 -16.65 -7.87 -6.64
N ASP A 376 -15.82 -8.71 -7.27
CA ASP A 376 -16.26 -10.04 -7.72
C ASP A 376 -15.78 -11.18 -6.81
N VAL A 377 -14.64 -10.99 -6.13
CA VAL A 377 -14.02 -12.02 -5.27
C VAL A 377 -14.45 -11.83 -3.81
N TRP A 378 -14.09 -10.69 -3.20
CA TRP A 378 -14.42 -10.39 -1.81
C TRP A 378 -15.86 -9.89 -1.66
N LYS A 379 -16.44 -9.32 -2.72
CA LYS A 379 -17.82 -8.80 -2.78
C LYS A 379 -18.12 -7.78 -1.69
N VAL A 380 -17.22 -6.82 -1.54
CA VAL A 380 -17.27 -5.75 -0.53
C VAL A 380 -17.44 -4.37 -1.17
N GLY A 381 -17.72 -4.29 -2.46
CA GLY A 381 -17.86 -3.03 -3.17
C GLY A 381 -18.28 -3.21 -4.62
N VAL A 382 -18.34 -2.10 -5.35
CA VAL A 382 -18.60 -2.06 -6.79
C VAL A 382 -17.54 -1.25 -7.50
N ARG A 383 -17.16 -1.67 -8.71
CA ARG A 383 -16.25 -0.93 -9.59
C ARG A 383 -17.06 0.03 -10.45
N VAL A 384 -16.68 1.31 -10.41
CA VAL A 384 -17.31 2.36 -11.23
C VAL A 384 -17.07 2.04 -12.70
N LYS A 385 -18.12 2.13 -13.52
CA LYS A 385 -18.00 1.99 -14.97
C LYS A 385 -17.36 3.23 -15.58
N VAL A 386 -16.49 3.01 -16.55
CA VAL A 386 -15.84 4.07 -17.32
C VAL A 386 -16.30 4.03 -18.78
N GLU A 387 -16.34 5.20 -19.41
CA GLU A 387 -16.54 5.31 -20.85
C GLU A 387 -15.33 4.71 -21.58
N LYS A 388 -15.58 3.79 -22.52
CA LYS A 388 -14.52 2.99 -23.16
C LYS A 388 -13.49 3.82 -23.93
N GLU A 389 -13.92 4.93 -24.52
CA GLU A 389 -13.06 5.77 -25.37
C GLU A 389 -12.18 6.71 -24.55
N SER A 390 -12.76 7.33 -23.52
CA SER A 390 -12.08 8.36 -22.72
C SER A 390 -11.43 7.80 -21.45
N GLY A 391 -11.85 6.62 -20.99
CA GLY A 391 -11.49 6.07 -19.68
C GLY A 391 -12.07 6.85 -18.50
N ILE A 392 -12.96 7.82 -18.74
CA ILE A 392 -13.54 8.69 -17.71
C ILE A 392 -14.76 8.01 -17.06
N ALA A 393 -14.82 8.06 -15.73
CA ALA A 393 -16.02 7.76 -14.97
C ALA A 393 -16.93 9.01 -14.95
N LYS A 394 -18.09 8.93 -15.58
CA LYS A 394 -19.07 10.01 -15.62
C LYS A 394 -19.84 10.12 -14.29
N ARG A 395 -20.34 11.31 -13.98
CA ARG A 395 -21.01 11.61 -12.71
C ARG A 395 -22.18 10.68 -12.41
N GLU A 396 -22.95 10.29 -13.43
CA GLU A 396 -24.09 9.39 -13.29
C GLU A 396 -23.66 7.97 -12.87
N GLU A 397 -22.56 7.46 -13.41
CA GLU A 397 -22.02 6.14 -13.05
C GLU A 397 -21.37 6.17 -11.66
N ILE A 398 -20.70 7.28 -11.30
CA ILE A 398 -20.17 7.50 -9.95
C ILE A 398 -21.31 7.54 -8.93
N GLU A 399 -22.32 8.37 -9.16
CA GLU A 399 -23.48 8.52 -8.28
C GLU A 399 -24.25 7.21 -8.13
N PHE A 400 -24.48 6.50 -9.23
CA PHE A 400 -25.09 5.18 -9.23
C PHE A 400 -24.29 4.20 -8.35
N SER A 401 -22.97 4.16 -8.52
CA SER A 401 -22.09 3.26 -7.76
C SER A 401 -22.09 3.58 -6.27
N ILE A 402 -22.09 4.86 -5.89
CA ILE A 402 -22.22 5.29 -4.49
C ILE A 402 -23.55 4.84 -3.91
N LYS A 403 -24.67 5.06 -4.62
CA LYS A 403 -26.00 4.63 -4.18
C LYS A 403 -26.11 3.12 -4.04
N GLU A 404 -25.55 2.35 -4.98
CA GLU A 404 -25.59 0.89 -4.93
C GLU A 404 -24.84 0.33 -3.70
N VAL A 405 -23.79 1.02 -3.24
CA VAL A 405 -23.04 0.66 -2.03
C VAL A 405 -23.72 1.13 -0.76
N MET A 406 -24.38 2.30 -0.77
CA MET A 406 -25.01 2.87 0.42
C MET A 406 -26.42 2.32 0.69
N GLU A 407 -27.14 1.90 -0.34
CA GLU A 407 -28.58 1.64 -0.26
C GLU A 407 -28.98 0.29 -0.88
N GLY A 408 -30.17 -0.19 -0.51
CA GLY A 408 -30.76 -1.40 -1.09
C GLY A 408 -30.22 -2.72 -0.52
N LYS A 409 -30.52 -3.82 -1.21
CA LYS A 409 -30.20 -5.18 -0.74
C LYS A 409 -28.72 -5.51 -0.88
N LYS A 410 -28.09 -5.13 -2.01
CA LYS A 410 -26.66 -5.36 -2.27
C LYS A 410 -25.77 -4.64 -1.25
N SER A 411 -26.12 -3.40 -0.87
CA SER A 411 -25.43 -2.66 0.19
C SER A 411 -25.30 -3.45 1.49
N LYS A 412 -26.41 -4.03 1.98
CA LYS A 412 -26.42 -4.84 3.21
C LYS A 412 -25.55 -6.09 3.09
N GLU A 413 -25.54 -6.72 1.92
CA GLU A 413 -24.70 -7.88 1.65
C GLU A 413 -23.21 -7.52 1.63
N MET A 414 -22.83 -6.45 0.93
CA MET A 414 -21.45 -5.98 0.86
C MET A 414 -20.91 -5.58 2.24
N LYS A 415 -21.72 -4.89 3.05
CA LYS A 415 -21.35 -4.52 4.42
C LYS A 415 -21.10 -5.75 5.30
N LYS A 416 -21.98 -6.75 5.25
CA LYS A 416 -21.79 -8.01 5.98
C LYS A 416 -20.54 -8.76 5.49
N ASN A 417 -20.26 -8.74 4.18
CA ASN A 417 -19.05 -9.33 3.62
C ASN A 417 -17.78 -8.60 4.07
N ALA A 418 -17.84 -7.28 4.26
CA ALA A 418 -16.69 -6.49 4.70
C ALA A 418 -16.34 -6.80 6.17
N GLU A 419 -17.35 -6.94 7.05
CA GLU A 419 -17.17 -7.20 8.48
C GLU A 419 -16.36 -8.49 8.76
N LYS A 420 -16.46 -9.52 7.92
CA LYS A 420 -15.75 -10.80 8.11
C LYS A 420 -14.23 -10.68 8.09
N TRP A 421 -13.70 -9.71 7.33
CA TRP A 421 -12.27 -9.60 7.08
C TRP A 421 -11.51 -9.08 8.28
N ARG A 422 -12.15 -8.26 9.10
CA ARG A 422 -11.59 -7.80 10.38
C ARG A 422 -11.22 -8.96 11.28
N ASP A 423 -12.16 -9.88 11.51
CA ASP A 423 -11.96 -10.98 12.43
C ASP A 423 -10.90 -11.97 11.93
N LEU A 424 -10.85 -12.21 10.61
CA LEU A 424 -9.82 -13.05 9.99
C LEU A 424 -8.42 -12.40 10.10
N ALA A 425 -8.31 -11.08 9.87
CA ALA A 425 -7.06 -10.35 10.04
C ALA A 425 -6.58 -10.39 11.51
N VAL A 426 -7.48 -10.15 12.47
CA VAL A 426 -7.19 -10.24 13.91
C VAL A 426 -6.70 -11.65 14.26
N LYS A 427 -7.39 -12.69 13.79
CA LYS A 427 -6.99 -14.08 14.02
C LYS A 427 -5.62 -14.39 13.42
N SER A 428 -5.33 -13.92 12.20
CA SER A 428 -4.05 -14.15 11.54
C SER A 428 -2.88 -13.49 12.27
N LEU A 429 -3.08 -12.29 12.81
CA LEU A 429 -2.09 -11.54 13.60
C LEU A 429 -1.98 -12.00 15.05
N SER A 430 -2.98 -12.71 15.57
CA SER A 430 -2.97 -13.24 16.94
C SER A 430 -1.99 -14.40 17.09
N GLU A 431 -1.65 -14.77 18.31
CA GLU A 431 -0.74 -15.88 18.58
C GLU A 431 -1.24 -17.18 17.93
N GLY A 432 -0.38 -17.83 17.14
CA GLY A 432 -0.73 -19.04 16.38
C GLY A 432 -1.52 -18.78 15.09
N GLY A 433 -1.81 -17.53 14.74
CA GLY A 433 -2.36 -17.13 13.44
C GLY A 433 -1.33 -17.26 12.31
N SER A 434 -1.81 -17.31 11.06
CA SER A 434 -0.96 -17.59 9.89
C SER A 434 0.15 -16.54 9.72
N THR A 435 -0.18 -15.26 9.86
CA THR A 435 0.79 -14.16 9.85
C THR A 435 1.74 -14.23 11.04
N ASP A 436 1.26 -14.45 12.27
CA ASP A 436 2.13 -14.56 13.45
C ASP A 436 3.18 -15.68 13.28
N ILE A 437 2.75 -16.84 12.79
CA ILE A 437 3.63 -17.97 12.48
C ILE A 437 4.66 -17.61 11.42
N ASN A 438 4.25 -16.98 10.32
CA ASN A 438 5.16 -16.57 9.24
C ASN A 438 6.20 -15.54 9.73
N ILE A 439 5.78 -14.57 10.54
CA ILE A 439 6.70 -13.61 11.16
C ILE A 439 7.68 -14.32 12.09
N ASN A 440 7.21 -15.27 12.92
CA ASN A 440 8.09 -16.05 13.79
C ASN A 440 9.09 -16.90 12.98
N ALA A 441 8.67 -17.46 11.84
CA ALA A 441 9.55 -18.22 10.95
C ALA A 441 10.66 -17.32 10.37
N PHE A 442 10.31 -16.13 9.89
CA PHE A 442 11.28 -15.13 9.43
C PHE A 442 12.24 -14.73 10.56
N VAL A 443 11.71 -14.37 11.74
CA VAL A 443 12.50 -13.95 12.90
C VAL A 443 13.50 -15.04 13.33
N SER A 444 13.06 -16.29 13.38
CA SER A 444 13.91 -17.43 13.79
C SER A 444 15.12 -17.63 12.88
N LYS A 445 15.00 -17.31 11.59
CA LYS A 445 16.09 -17.42 10.62
C LYS A 445 17.05 -16.24 10.67
N VAL A 446 16.55 -15.04 11.01
CA VAL A 446 17.34 -13.79 11.06
C VAL A 446 18.11 -13.63 12.37
N GLN A 447 17.66 -14.25 13.45
CA GLN A 447 18.37 -14.24 14.72
C GLN A 447 19.72 -14.96 14.60
N ILE A 448 20.79 -14.34 15.13
CA ILE A 448 22.07 -15.01 15.34
C ILE A 448 21.90 -15.93 16.56
N THR A 449 22.23 -17.21 16.41
CA THR A 449 22.22 -18.18 17.52
C THR A 449 23.44 -18.03 18.40
#